data_AF-A0A498FEG5-F1
#
_entry.id   AF-A0A498FEG5-F1
#
_cell.length_a   1.000
_cell.length_b   1.000
_cell.length_c   1.000
_cell.angle_alpha   90.00
_cell.angle_beta   90.00
_cell.angle_gamma   90.00
#
_symmetry.space_group_name_H-M   'P 1'
#
loop_
_entity.id
_entity.type
_entity.pdbx_description
1 polymer ?
#
loop_
_entity_poly.entity_id
_entity_poly.type
_entity_poly.pdbx_seq_one_letter_code
_entity_poly.pdbx_strand_id
1 'polypeptide(L)'
;MVSRWACDRCGFVAWTRDRSEMADVTGSHLLAHHSDALSKSDFRVSWDCPYCATAKTAYDTDGAVAEFKTHLHEHVADRIAGGTHVADVVGWDGVVRVDAPAAGGEADPLRTHFHGAAGLAVAVTPTPERLVRALDGALDAWPRRTVIVSTGEYDFEATPDVDFEGRNAEIVELDPRLSPDEVGETVSRILDANHEPGERVSLEVSVFHQIVAAFDVERAVAFVRMLAARLADAGGVLQLYVDADADRNVATVLNFLDETIDLTVAVDDGRFVRRP
;
A
#
# COMPACT_ATOMS: atom_id res chain seq x y z
N MET A 1 2.77 -9.63 11.99
CA MET A 1 1.89 -8.61 12.61
C MET A 1 2.51 -7.26 12.33
N VAL A 2 1.79 -6.39 11.62
CA VAL A 2 2.33 -5.13 11.10
C VAL A 2 2.67 -4.13 12.21
N SER A 3 3.72 -3.37 12.00
CA SER A 3 4.15 -2.29 12.89
C SER A 3 3.91 -0.94 12.24
N ARG A 4 3.44 0.03 13.03
CA ARG A 4 3.18 1.40 12.60
C ARG A 4 3.94 2.38 13.50
N TRP A 5 4.49 3.42 12.87
CA TRP A 5 5.02 4.58 13.57
C TRP A 5 4.54 5.87 12.90
N ALA A 6 4.22 6.88 13.70
CA ALA A 6 3.93 8.23 13.21
C ALA A 6 4.92 9.21 13.84
N CYS A 7 5.42 10.14 13.03
CA CYS A 7 6.30 11.19 13.52
C CYS A 7 5.48 12.27 14.25
N ASP A 8 5.90 12.66 15.46
CA ASP A 8 5.22 13.73 16.21
C ASP A 8 5.59 15.14 15.68
N ARG A 9 6.62 15.25 14.83
CA ARG A 9 7.13 16.52 14.30
C ARG A 9 6.56 16.87 12.92
N CYS A 10 6.15 15.88 12.14
CA CYS A 10 5.59 16.09 10.80
C CYS A 10 4.54 15.02 10.47
N GLY A 11 3.82 15.18 9.35
CA GLY A 11 2.76 14.24 8.93
C GLY A 11 3.24 12.85 8.48
N PHE A 12 4.52 12.50 8.67
CA PHE A 12 5.07 11.24 8.21
C PHE A 12 4.54 10.05 9.04
N VAL A 13 4.11 9.00 8.33
CA VAL A 13 3.67 7.74 8.93
C VAL A 13 4.33 6.59 8.16
N ALA A 14 4.83 5.59 8.87
CA ALA A 14 5.42 4.40 8.31
C ALA A 14 4.72 3.14 8.80
N TRP A 15 4.63 2.15 7.90
CA TRP A 15 4.21 0.79 8.19
C TRP A 15 5.26 -0.19 7.68
N THR A 16 5.52 -1.23 8.48
CA THR A 16 6.48 -2.30 8.17
C THR A 16 5.91 -3.66 8.56
N ARG A 17 6.44 -4.75 8.01
CA ARG A 17 5.92 -6.10 8.28
C ARG A 17 6.09 -6.50 9.74
N ASP A 18 7.18 -6.04 10.35
CA ASP A 18 7.50 -6.24 11.75
C ASP A 18 8.26 -5.06 12.36
N ARG A 19 8.47 -5.12 13.67
CA ARG A 19 9.07 -4.04 14.45
C ARG A 19 10.55 -3.84 14.15
N SER A 20 11.27 -4.87 13.71
CA SER A 20 12.70 -4.79 13.42
C SER A 20 12.97 -3.96 12.16
N GLU A 21 12.13 -4.10 11.13
CA GLU A 21 12.19 -3.29 9.91
C GLU A 21 11.94 -1.79 10.17
N MET A 22 11.25 -1.45 11.27
CA MET A 22 10.91 -0.07 11.62
C MET A 22 12.13 0.75 12.09
N ALA A 23 13.21 0.09 12.54
CA ALA A 23 14.42 0.75 13.05
C ALA A 23 15.08 1.63 11.98
N ASP A 24 15.24 1.10 10.77
CA ASP A 24 15.84 1.81 9.66
C ASP A 24 15.02 3.03 9.24
N VAL A 25 13.69 2.88 9.20
CA VAL A 25 12.76 3.93 8.74
C VAL A 25 12.76 5.09 9.73
N THR A 26 12.52 4.78 11.00
CA THR A 26 12.48 5.78 12.07
C THR A 26 13.84 6.45 12.26
N GLY A 27 14.93 5.66 12.29
CA GLY A 27 16.29 6.20 12.40
C GLY A 27 16.66 7.13 11.25
N SER A 28 16.38 6.72 10.01
CA SER A 28 16.67 7.56 8.83
C SER A 28 15.80 8.81 8.79
N HIS A 29 14.52 8.70 9.10
CA HIS A 29 13.60 9.83 9.12
C HIS A 29 13.97 10.85 10.21
N LEU A 30 14.28 10.38 11.43
CA LEU A 30 14.69 11.25 12.53
C LEU A 30 16.06 11.89 12.27
N LEU A 31 16.97 11.18 11.60
CA LEU A 31 18.24 11.76 11.18
C LEU A 31 18.01 12.93 10.21
N ALA A 32 17.08 12.82 9.27
CA ALA A 32 16.75 13.91 8.35
C ALA A 32 16.20 15.15 9.08
N HIS A 33 15.49 14.97 10.19
CA HIS A 33 15.04 16.05 11.06
C HIS A 33 16.15 16.73 11.86
N HIS A 34 17.27 16.04 12.06
CA HIS A 34 18.38 16.46 12.91
C HIS A 34 19.71 16.33 12.17
N SER A 35 19.73 16.66 10.87
CA SER A 35 20.93 16.58 10.04
C SER A 35 22.09 17.39 10.61
N ASP A 36 21.77 18.52 11.24
CA ASP A 36 22.73 19.44 11.83
C ASP A 36 23.37 18.89 13.11
N ALA A 37 22.76 17.86 13.70
CA ALA A 37 23.30 17.14 14.84
C ALA A 37 24.39 16.13 14.43
N LEU A 38 24.61 15.94 13.13
CA LEU A 38 25.68 15.13 12.56
C LEU A 38 26.70 16.03 11.87
N SER A 39 27.93 16.02 12.35
CA SER A 39 29.05 16.75 11.74
C SER A 39 30.04 15.79 11.10
N LYS A 40 30.42 16.07 9.84
CA LYS A 40 31.47 15.34 9.11
C LYS A 40 32.64 16.30 8.87
N SER A 41 33.80 16.01 9.45
CA SER A 41 35.01 16.82 9.33
C SER A 41 36.23 15.91 9.11
N ASP A 42 37.02 16.18 8.07
CA ASP A 42 38.20 15.40 7.67
C ASP A 42 37.91 13.89 7.59
N PHE A 43 38.40 13.13 8.59
CA PHE A 43 38.26 11.68 8.72
C PHE A 43 37.39 11.29 9.92
N ARG A 44 36.61 12.22 10.47
CA ARG A 44 35.81 12.04 11.68
C ARG A 44 34.36 12.39 11.42
N VAL A 45 33.48 11.53 11.91
CA VAL A 45 32.06 11.81 12.05
C VAL A 45 31.74 11.93 13.53
N SER A 46 31.06 13.01 13.88
CA SER A 46 30.59 13.24 15.25
C SER A 46 29.09 13.48 15.22
N TRP A 47 28.39 13.03 16.25
CA TRP A 47 26.99 13.36 16.43
C TRP A 47 26.69 13.67 17.89
N ASP A 48 25.71 14.53 18.09
CA ASP A 48 25.17 14.90 19.41
C ASP A 48 23.67 14.60 19.42
N CYS A 49 23.20 13.81 20.38
CA CYS A 49 21.81 13.36 20.37
C CYS A 49 20.86 14.51 20.78
N PRO A 50 19.83 14.83 19.98
CA PRO A 50 18.89 15.90 20.31
C PRO A 50 17.94 15.56 21.47
N TYR A 51 17.90 14.29 21.90
CA TYR A 51 16.97 13.79 22.92
C TYR A 51 17.63 13.43 24.25
N CYS A 52 18.96 13.31 24.31
CA CYS A 52 19.68 12.94 25.53
C CYS A 52 21.13 13.43 25.49
N ALA A 53 21.87 13.25 26.58
CA ALA A 53 23.26 13.72 26.70
C ALA A 53 24.30 12.87 25.95
N THR A 54 23.88 11.88 25.14
CA THR A 54 24.80 11.01 24.41
C THR A 54 25.36 11.74 23.19
N ALA A 55 26.70 11.84 23.14
CA ALA A 55 27.42 12.32 21.97
C ALA A 55 28.53 11.34 21.61
N LYS A 56 28.79 11.15 20.32
CA LYS A 56 29.82 10.23 19.85
C LYS A 56 30.68 10.84 18.76
N THR A 57 31.83 10.22 18.60
CA THR A 57 32.83 10.51 17.61
C THR A 57 33.42 9.20 17.13
N ALA A 58 33.51 9.04 15.82
CA ALA A 58 34.17 7.89 15.22
C ALA A 58 34.86 8.28 13.90
N TYR A 59 35.74 7.41 13.43
CA TYR A 59 36.48 7.57 12.17
C TYR A 59 35.84 6.81 11.01
N ASP A 60 35.01 5.82 11.32
CA ASP A 60 34.15 5.12 10.35
C ASP A 60 32.89 5.96 10.09
N THR A 61 32.79 6.52 8.89
CA THR A 61 31.67 7.39 8.52
C THR A 61 30.35 6.63 8.50
N ASP A 62 30.32 5.47 7.87
CA ASP A 62 29.07 4.74 7.64
C ASP A 62 28.62 4.08 8.94
N GLY A 63 29.56 3.51 9.71
CA GLY A 63 29.28 2.98 11.04
C GLY A 63 28.77 4.05 12.02
N ALA A 64 29.35 5.25 12.02
CA ALA A 64 28.89 6.35 12.89
C ALA A 64 27.46 6.81 12.56
N VAL A 65 27.12 6.89 11.27
CA VAL A 65 25.78 7.27 10.83
C VAL A 65 24.76 6.18 11.16
N ALA A 66 25.09 4.91 10.91
CA ALA A 66 24.21 3.78 11.23
C ALA A 66 23.93 3.67 12.74
N GLU A 67 24.97 3.88 13.56
CA GLU A 67 24.81 3.93 15.01
C GLU A 67 23.93 5.10 15.45
N PHE A 68 24.10 6.28 14.86
CA PHE A 68 23.26 7.42 15.21
C PHE A 68 21.79 7.17 14.85
N LYS A 69 21.50 6.59 13.68
CA LYS A 69 20.14 6.18 13.29
C LYS A 69 19.54 5.20 14.29
N THR A 70 20.33 4.19 14.70
CA THR A 70 19.92 3.21 15.70
C THR A 70 19.59 3.91 17.03
N HIS A 71 20.46 4.80 17.49
CA HIS A 71 20.24 5.54 18.73
C HIS A 71 19.00 6.46 18.65
N LEU A 72 18.75 7.11 17.51
CA LEU A 72 17.54 7.92 17.31
C LEU A 72 16.27 7.04 17.35
N HIS A 73 16.32 5.84 16.78
CA HIS A 73 15.21 4.87 16.85
C HIS A 73 14.89 4.46 18.30
N GLU A 74 15.90 4.26 19.16
CA GLU A 74 15.70 3.86 20.56
C GLU A 74 14.76 4.84 21.31
N HIS A 75 14.82 6.14 21.00
CA HIS A 75 13.94 7.17 21.60
C HIS A 75 12.48 7.08 21.16
N VAL A 76 12.18 6.29 20.13
CA VAL A 76 10.83 6.16 19.56
C VAL A 76 10.32 4.73 19.52
N ALA A 77 11.15 3.75 19.88
CA ALA A 77 10.84 2.33 19.80
C ALA A 77 9.56 1.96 20.56
N ASP A 78 9.33 2.55 21.74
CA ASP A 78 8.13 2.31 22.55
C ASP A 78 6.85 2.90 21.95
N ARG A 79 6.96 3.84 21.01
CA ARG A 79 5.82 4.44 20.29
C ARG A 79 5.43 3.66 19.03
N ILE A 80 6.13 2.59 18.71
CA ILE A 80 5.78 1.73 17.57
C ILE A 80 4.60 0.85 17.97
N ALA A 81 3.45 1.12 17.36
CA ALA A 81 2.22 0.38 17.55
C ALA A 81 2.24 -0.91 16.72
N GLY A 82 1.82 -2.02 17.31
CA GLY A 82 1.59 -3.28 16.60
C GLY A 82 0.15 -3.41 16.13
N GLY A 83 -0.08 -4.23 15.10
CA GLY A 83 -1.41 -4.61 14.63
C GLY A 83 -2.24 -3.47 14.05
N THR A 84 -1.58 -2.39 13.61
CA THR A 84 -2.28 -1.24 12.99
C THR A 84 -2.12 -1.30 11.48
N HIS A 85 -3.23 -1.38 10.78
CA HIS A 85 -3.29 -1.47 9.34
C HIS A 85 -3.35 -0.07 8.70
N VAL A 86 -2.82 0.08 7.48
CA VAL A 86 -3.00 1.26 6.62
C VAL A 86 -4.48 1.63 6.49
N ALA A 87 -5.36 0.65 6.25
CA ALA A 87 -6.81 0.85 6.15
C ALA A 87 -7.44 1.44 7.43
N ASP A 88 -6.85 1.19 8.60
CA ASP A 88 -7.38 1.73 9.87
C ASP A 88 -7.22 3.26 9.94
N VAL A 89 -6.27 3.86 9.20
CA VAL A 89 -6.10 5.32 9.14
C VAL A 89 -7.22 6.01 8.38
N VAL A 90 -7.81 5.32 7.41
CA VAL A 90 -9.00 5.78 6.68
C VAL A 90 -10.28 5.11 7.20
N GLY A 91 -10.24 4.49 8.38
CA GLY A 91 -11.42 3.92 9.03
C GLY A 91 -12.10 2.77 8.28
N TRP A 92 -11.44 2.14 7.31
CA TRP A 92 -12.05 1.18 6.36
C TRP A 92 -13.18 1.76 5.51
N ASP A 93 -13.19 3.08 5.31
CA ASP A 93 -14.16 3.80 4.47
C ASP A 93 -13.43 4.96 3.79
N GLY A 94 -12.76 4.67 2.68
CA GLY A 94 -11.97 5.68 1.99
C GLY A 94 -11.16 5.17 0.81
N VAL A 95 -10.52 6.11 0.11
CA VAL A 95 -9.69 5.87 -1.06
C VAL A 95 -8.22 6.08 -0.71
N VAL A 96 -7.44 5.02 -0.88
CA VAL A 96 -5.99 5.02 -0.72
C VAL A 96 -5.33 4.99 -2.09
N ARG A 97 -4.60 6.06 -2.41
CA ARG A 97 -3.67 6.08 -3.53
C ARG A 97 -2.37 5.40 -3.12
N VAL A 98 -1.94 4.41 -3.90
CA VAL A 98 -0.66 3.73 -3.74
C VAL A 98 0.25 4.14 -4.89
N ASP A 99 1.32 4.87 -4.58
CA ASP A 99 2.37 5.22 -5.54
C ASP A 99 3.33 4.05 -5.70
N ALA A 100 2.93 3.09 -6.55
CA ALA A 100 3.75 1.94 -6.93
C ALA A 100 3.27 1.37 -8.28
N PRO A 101 4.20 0.95 -9.16
CA PRO A 101 3.84 0.28 -10.40
C PRO A 101 3.02 -0.98 -10.14
N ALA A 102 1.84 -1.05 -10.74
CA ALA A 102 0.91 -2.15 -10.48
C ALA A 102 1.44 -3.52 -10.96
N ALA A 103 2.29 -3.54 -11.99
CA ALA A 103 2.90 -4.74 -12.55
C ALA A 103 4.10 -5.27 -11.74
N GLY A 104 4.71 -4.44 -10.89
CA GLY A 104 5.87 -4.80 -10.08
C GLY A 104 5.49 -5.43 -8.74
N GLY A 105 6.33 -6.32 -8.21
CA GLY A 105 6.08 -7.00 -6.93
C GLY A 105 6.32 -6.15 -5.67
N GLU A 106 6.82 -4.92 -5.84
CA GLU A 106 7.17 -4.03 -4.73
C GLU A 106 5.99 -3.78 -3.79
N ALA A 107 4.79 -3.66 -4.36
CA ALA A 107 3.57 -3.36 -3.63
C ALA A 107 2.82 -4.61 -3.10
N ASP A 108 3.28 -5.82 -3.42
CA ASP A 108 2.69 -7.09 -2.93
C ASP A 108 2.56 -7.15 -1.40
N PRO A 109 3.54 -6.66 -0.62
CA PRO A 109 3.42 -6.65 0.82
C PRO A 109 2.29 -5.72 1.31
N LEU A 110 1.95 -4.67 0.54
CA LEU A 110 0.82 -3.78 0.85
C LEU A 110 -0.50 -4.44 0.48
N ARG A 111 -0.55 -5.10 -0.68
CA ARG A 111 -1.73 -5.85 -1.16
C ARG A 111 -2.15 -6.90 -0.14
N THR A 112 -1.22 -7.77 0.23
CA THR A 112 -1.43 -8.83 1.22
C THR A 112 -1.88 -8.25 2.56
N HIS A 113 -1.32 -7.10 2.93
CA HIS A 113 -1.69 -6.39 4.15
C HIS A 113 -3.13 -5.85 4.15
N PHE A 114 -3.62 -5.30 3.04
CA PHE A 114 -5.01 -4.89 2.92
C PHE A 114 -5.96 -6.09 2.83
N HIS A 115 -5.67 -7.02 1.92
CA HIS A 115 -6.54 -8.17 1.65
C HIS A 115 -6.64 -9.08 2.87
N GLY A 116 -5.51 -9.39 3.53
CA GLY A 116 -5.49 -10.26 4.71
C GLY A 116 -6.23 -9.71 5.94
N ALA A 117 -6.55 -8.41 5.96
CA ALA A 117 -7.33 -7.79 7.03
C ALA A 117 -8.82 -7.61 6.69
N ALA A 118 -9.25 -8.03 5.50
CA ALA A 118 -10.60 -7.95 5.00
C ALA A 118 -11.34 -9.30 5.09
N GLY A 119 -12.68 -9.24 5.15
CA GLY A 119 -13.53 -10.42 4.97
C GLY A 119 -13.72 -10.76 3.49
N LEU A 120 -13.92 -9.72 2.68
CA LEU A 120 -14.02 -9.79 1.22
C LEU A 120 -12.85 -9.01 0.58
N ALA A 121 -12.04 -9.72 -0.22
CA ALA A 121 -11.03 -9.12 -1.06
C ALA A 121 -11.45 -9.18 -2.53
N VAL A 122 -11.45 -8.05 -3.22
CA VAL A 122 -11.68 -7.95 -4.65
C VAL A 122 -10.47 -7.27 -5.27
N ALA A 123 -9.89 -7.85 -6.32
CA ALA A 123 -8.72 -7.27 -6.98
C ALA A 123 -8.87 -7.26 -8.48
N VAL A 124 -8.89 -6.06 -9.06
CA VAL A 124 -8.90 -5.86 -10.52
C VAL A 124 -7.46 -5.68 -10.99
N THR A 125 -6.90 -6.67 -11.69
CA THR A 125 -5.47 -6.73 -11.97
C THR A 125 -5.16 -7.25 -13.39
N PRO A 126 -4.09 -6.75 -14.03
CA PRO A 126 -3.60 -7.31 -15.29
C PRO A 126 -2.61 -8.46 -15.07
N THR A 127 -2.24 -8.76 -13.82
CA THR A 127 -1.24 -9.78 -13.45
C THR A 127 -1.77 -10.70 -12.35
N PRO A 128 -2.88 -11.42 -12.59
CA PRO A 128 -3.57 -12.19 -11.57
C PRO A 128 -2.70 -13.30 -10.97
N GLU A 129 -1.84 -13.96 -11.73
CA GLU A 129 -0.96 -15.03 -11.24
C GLU A 129 0.07 -14.51 -10.23
N ARG A 130 0.53 -13.26 -10.40
CA ARG A 130 1.44 -12.62 -9.44
C ARG A 130 0.72 -12.37 -8.13
N LEU A 131 -0.47 -11.78 -8.21
CA LEU A 131 -1.28 -11.50 -7.04
C LEU A 131 -1.60 -12.79 -6.27
N VAL A 132 -2.01 -13.85 -6.98
CA VAL A 132 -2.28 -15.16 -6.38
C VAL A 132 -1.06 -15.67 -5.62
N ARG A 133 0.14 -15.67 -6.23
CA ARG A 133 1.36 -16.11 -5.55
C ARG A 133 1.73 -15.22 -4.36
N ALA A 134 1.51 -13.92 -4.46
CA ALA A 134 1.75 -13.00 -3.36
C ALA A 134 0.83 -13.29 -2.17
N LEU A 135 -0.46 -13.53 -2.42
CA LEU A 135 -1.44 -13.89 -1.39
C LEU A 135 -1.13 -15.27 -0.78
N ASP A 136 -0.88 -16.27 -1.62
CA ASP A 136 -0.58 -17.64 -1.20
C ASP A 136 0.71 -17.73 -0.37
N GLY A 137 1.76 -17.01 -0.76
CA GLY A 137 3.03 -17.02 -0.06
C GLY A 137 3.08 -16.18 1.22
N ALA A 138 2.18 -15.20 1.39
CA ALA A 138 2.22 -14.27 2.52
C ALA A 138 1.09 -14.46 3.55
N LEU A 139 -0.06 -15.01 3.14
CA LEU A 139 -1.21 -15.15 4.02
C LEU A 139 -1.32 -16.57 4.57
N ASP A 140 -1.30 -16.69 5.91
CA ASP A 140 -1.59 -17.95 6.60
C ASP A 140 -3.00 -18.48 6.28
N ALA A 141 -3.97 -17.56 6.12
CA ALA A 141 -5.32 -17.84 5.69
C ALA A 141 -5.80 -16.72 4.74
N TRP A 142 -6.48 -17.12 3.67
CA TRP A 142 -7.10 -16.16 2.75
C TRP A 142 -8.34 -15.53 3.38
N PRO A 143 -8.77 -14.35 2.89
CA PRO A 143 -10.06 -13.77 3.23
C PRO A 143 -11.19 -14.79 3.03
N ARG A 144 -12.30 -14.62 3.77
CA ARG A 144 -13.49 -15.48 3.65
C ARG A 144 -13.89 -15.65 2.19
N ARG A 145 -13.81 -14.58 1.41
CA ARG A 145 -14.02 -14.59 -0.04
C ARG A 145 -12.96 -13.73 -0.72
N THR A 146 -12.33 -14.28 -1.76
CA THR A 146 -11.40 -13.55 -2.63
C THR A 146 -11.88 -13.64 -4.07
N VAL A 147 -12.04 -12.50 -4.74
CA VAL A 147 -12.45 -12.43 -6.16
C VAL A 147 -11.39 -11.66 -6.94
N ILE A 148 -10.72 -12.34 -7.86
CA ILE A 148 -9.67 -11.78 -8.70
C ILE A 148 -10.27 -11.53 -10.08
N VAL A 149 -10.44 -10.25 -10.41
CA VAL A 149 -10.96 -9.79 -11.68
C VAL A 149 -9.77 -9.52 -12.61
N SER A 150 -9.53 -10.44 -13.53
CA SER A 150 -8.42 -10.34 -14.48
C SER A 150 -8.83 -9.53 -15.71
N THR A 151 -7.98 -8.60 -16.15
CA THR A 151 -8.14 -7.94 -17.47
C THR A 151 -7.43 -8.68 -18.62
N GLY A 152 -6.96 -9.89 -18.38
CA GLY A 152 -6.39 -10.82 -19.37
C GLY A 152 -6.78 -12.27 -19.07
N GLU A 153 -6.39 -13.19 -19.95
CA GLU A 153 -6.58 -14.63 -19.70
C GLU A 153 -5.75 -15.08 -18.49
N TYR A 154 -6.33 -15.93 -17.63
CA TYR A 154 -5.65 -16.51 -16.49
C TYR A 154 -5.03 -17.86 -16.86
N ASP A 155 -3.72 -18.01 -16.65
CA ASP A 155 -3.06 -19.30 -16.82
C ASP A 155 -3.03 -20.10 -15.51
N PHE A 156 -3.94 -21.05 -15.36
CA PHE A 156 -3.99 -21.93 -14.19
C PHE A 156 -2.72 -22.78 -14.03
N GLU A 157 -2.02 -23.11 -15.12
CA GLU A 157 -0.75 -23.85 -15.06
C GLU A 157 0.40 -23.01 -14.49
N ALA A 158 0.22 -21.68 -14.42
CA ALA A 158 1.19 -20.81 -13.76
C ALA A 158 1.10 -20.91 -12.22
N THR A 159 -0.03 -21.33 -11.66
CA THR A 159 -0.24 -21.46 -10.20
C THR A 159 -0.75 -22.86 -9.84
N PRO A 160 -0.02 -23.93 -10.18
CA PRO A 160 -0.51 -25.30 -10.03
C PRO A 160 -0.60 -25.73 -8.56
N ASP A 161 0.15 -25.07 -7.68
CA ASP A 161 0.24 -25.40 -6.26
C ASP A 161 -0.85 -24.71 -5.40
N VAL A 162 -1.72 -23.89 -6.01
CA VAL A 162 -2.72 -23.11 -5.29
C VAL A 162 -4.08 -23.82 -5.31
N ASP A 163 -4.57 -24.18 -4.13
CA ASP A 163 -5.93 -24.72 -3.95
C ASP A 163 -6.96 -23.58 -3.86
N PHE A 164 -7.54 -23.19 -5.00
CA PHE A 164 -8.55 -22.13 -5.06
C PHE A 164 -9.87 -22.51 -4.37
N GLU A 165 -10.26 -23.79 -4.42
CA GLU A 165 -11.52 -24.26 -3.83
C GLU A 165 -11.43 -24.21 -2.30
N GLY A 166 -10.35 -24.76 -1.73
CA GLY A 166 -10.08 -24.69 -0.29
C GLY A 166 -9.89 -23.26 0.24
N ARG A 167 -9.48 -22.32 -0.62
CA ARG A 167 -9.26 -20.90 -0.29
C ARG A 167 -10.47 -19.99 -0.58
N ASN A 168 -11.61 -20.53 -1.02
CA ASN A 168 -12.82 -19.78 -1.41
C ASN A 168 -12.53 -18.64 -2.42
N ALA A 169 -11.60 -18.88 -3.33
CA ALA A 169 -11.17 -17.92 -4.32
C ALA A 169 -11.89 -18.10 -5.66
N GLU A 170 -12.19 -17.01 -6.35
CA GLU A 170 -12.78 -16.99 -7.68
C GLU A 170 -11.95 -16.11 -8.62
N ILE A 171 -11.75 -16.57 -9.85
CA ILE A 171 -11.12 -15.79 -10.91
C ILE A 171 -12.19 -15.45 -11.95
N VAL A 172 -12.35 -14.16 -12.22
CA VAL A 172 -13.29 -13.61 -13.19
C VAL A 172 -12.49 -12.93 -14.29
N GLU A 173 -12.57 -13.46 -15.51
CA GLU A 173 -11.93 -12.84 -16.67
C GLU A 173 -12.85 -11.79 -17.29
N LEU A 174 -12.34 -10.58 -17.45
CA LEU A 174 -13.02 -9.51 -18.16
C LEU A 174 -12.70 -9.55 -19.65
N ASP A 175 -13.71 -9.29 -20.47
CA ASP A 175 -13.46 -9.02 -21.89
C ASP A 175 -12.60 -7.73 -21.98
N PRO A 176 -11.42 -7.77 -22.64
CA PRO A 176 -10.54 -6.62 -22.77
C PRO A 176 -11.17 -5.42 -23.51
N ARG A 177 -12.36 -5.59 -24.11
CA ARG A 177 -13.13 -4.53 -24.76
C ARG A 177 -14.11 -3.81 -23.83
N LEU A 178 -14.23 -4.22 -22.57
CA LEU A 178 -15.19 -3.63 -21.64
C LEU A 178 -14.84 -2.17 -21.31
N SER A 179 -15.89 -1.35 -21.26
CA SER A 179 -15.88 0.03 -20.80
C SER A 179 -15.78 0.13 -19.26
N PRO A 180 -15.43 1.30 -18.69
CA PRO A 180 -15.32 1.49 -17.24
C PRO A 180 -16.62 1.18 -16.53
N ASP A 181 -17.76 1.53 -17.16
CA ASP A 181 -19.08 1.28 -16.62
C ASP A 181 -19.33 -0.22 -16.50
N GLU A 182 -18.86 -1.03 -17.47
CA GLU A 182 -18.98 -2.48 -17.42
C GLU A 182 -18.04 -3.12 -16.39
N VAL A 183 -16.81 -2.60 -16.23
CA VAL A 183 -15.90 -3.01 -15.15
C VAL A 183 -16.52 -2.67 -13.80
N GLY A 184 -17.03 -1.45 -13.65
CA GLY A 184 -17.67 -0.95 -12.44
C GLY A 184 -18.93 -1.72 -12.07
N GLU A 185 -19.75 -2.05 -13.07
CA GLU A 185 -20.94 -2.89 -12.93
C GLU A 185 -20.57 -4.33 -12.54
N THR A 186 -19.48 -4.86 -13.09
CA THR A 186 -18.98 -6.19 -12.72
C THR A 186 -18.51 -6.21 -11.27
N VAL A 187 -17.71 -5.21 -10.86
CA VAL A 187 -17.30 -5.06 -9.46
C VAL A 187 -18.52 -4.88 -8.55
N SER A 188 -19.50 -4.07 -8.94
CA SER A 188 -20.73 -3.86 -8.17
C SER A 188 -21.49 -5.16 -7.96
N ARG A 189 -21.67 -5.97 -9.01
CA ARG A 189 -22.32 -7.29 -8.92
C ARG A 189 -21.52 -8.26 -8.05
N ILE A 190 -20.19 -8.23 -8.10
CA ILE A 190 -19.33 -9.02 -7.22
C ILE A 190 -19.55 -8.61 -5.76
N LEU A 191 -19.58 -7.30 -5.47
CA LEU A 191 -19.84 -6.79 -4.12
C LEU A 191 -21.22 -7.22 -3.64
N ASP A 192 -22.27 -7.08 -4.46
CA ASP A 192 -23.64 -7.48 -4.12
C ASP A 192 -23.77 -8.98 -3.81
N ALA A 193 -23.08 -9.82 -4.59
CA ALA A 193 -23.18 -11.28 -4.46
C ALA A 193 -22.38 -11.83 -3.29
N ASN A 194 -21.29 -11.17 -2.91
CA ASN A 194 -20.31 -11.73 -1.98
C ASN A 194 -20.26 -11.03 -0.62
N HIS A 195 -20.70 -9.78 -0.51
CA HIS A 195 -20.58 -9.00 0.72
C HIS A 195 -21.52 -9.49 1.84
N GLU A 196 -20.97 -9.64 3.05
CA GLU A 196 -21.69 -9.95 4.28
C GLU A 196 -21.78 -8.73 5.22
N PRO A 197 -22.94 -8.45 5.84
CA PRO A 197 -23.08 -7.30 6.74
C PRO A 197 -22.05 -7.29 7.89
N GLY A 198 -21.35 -6.16 8.04
CA GLY A 198 -20.37 -5.97 9.11
C GLY A 198 -18.98 -6.53 8.81
N GLU A 199 -18.76 -7.09 7.62
CA GLU A 199 -17.42 -7.44 7.17
C GLU A 199 -16.70 -6.24 6.55
N ARG A 200 -15.37 -6.33 6.48
CA ARG A 200 -14.52 -5.33 5.82
C ARG A 200 -14.32 -5.73 4.37
N VAL A 201 -14.38 -4.75 3.47
CA VAL A 201 -14.10 -4.94 2.05
C VAL A 201 -12.76 -4.30 1.68
N SER A 202 -11.93 -5.04 0.97
CA SER A 202 -10.70 -4.54 0.33
C SER A 202 -10.88 -4.61 -1.17
N LEU A 203 -11.01 -3.45 -1.84
CA LEU A 203 -11.05 -3.39 -3.30
C LEU A 203 -9.73 -2.81 -3.82
N GLU A 204 -9.00 -3.61 -4.59
CA GLU A 204 -7.81 -3.19 -5.31
C GLU A 204 -8.13 -2.90 -6.79
N VAL A 205 -7.64 -1.78 -7.30
CA VAL A 205 -7.59 -1.45 -8.73
C VAL A 205 -6.15 -1.24 -9.16
N SER A 206 -5.60 -2.26 -9.82
CA SER A 206 -4.23 -2.31 -10.37
C SER A 206 -4.17 -1.96 -11.86
N VAL A 207 -5.32 -1.68 -12.47
CA VAL A 207 -5.47 -1.38 -13.89
C VAL A 207 -5.72 0.11 -14.15
N PHE A 208 -5.48 0.98 -13.16
CA PHE A 208 -5.83 2.40 -13.25
C PHE A 208 -5.18 3.10 -14.45
N HIS A 209 -3.90 2.82 -14.73
CA HIS A 209 -3.23 3.36 -15.91
C HIS A 209 -3.88 2.89 -17.23
N GLN A 210 -4.37 1.64 -17.31
CA GLN A 210 -5.08 1.12 -18.49
C GLN A 210 -6.43 1.82 -18.66
N ILE A 211 -7.12 2.10 -17.56
CA ILE A 211 -8.35 2.89 -17.57
C ILE A 211 -8.06 4.30 -18.10
N VAL A 212 -7.04 4.98 -17.56
CA VAL A 212 -6.69 6.33 -18.03
C VAL A 212 -6.22 6.34 -19.49
N ALA A 213 -5.53 5.30 -19.95
CA ALA A 213 -5.07 5.20 -21.34
C ALA A 213 -6.20 4.87 -22.32
N ALA A 214 -7.18 4.08 -21.90
CA ALA A 214 -8.31 3.67 -22.73
C ALA A 214 -9.42 4.73 -22.81
N PHE A 215 -9.52 5.61 -21.81
CA PHE A 215 -10.64 6.52 -21.65
C PHE A 215 -10.20 7.98 -21.46
N ASP A 216 -11.12 8.91 -21.65
CA ASP A 216 -10.88 10.32 -21.31
C ASP A 216 -10.82 10.54 -19.78
N VAL A 217 -10.27 11.69 -19.40
CA VAL A 217 -10.08 12.09 -18.00
C VAL A 217 -11.40 12.08 -17.22
N GLU A 218 -12.49 12.54 -17.82
CA GLU A 218 -13.80 12.66 -17.15
C GLU A 218 -14.34 11.28 -16.77
N ARG A 219 -14.29 10.31 -17.69
CA ARG A 219 -14.71 8.94 -17.45
C ARG A 219 -13.84 8.23 -16.42
N ALA A 220 -12.52 8.44 -16.44
CA ALA A 220 -11.63 7.85 -15.44
C ALA A 220 -11.92 8.39 -14.02
N VAL A 221 -12.18 9.69 -13.88
CA VAL A 221 -12.59 10.30 -12.59
C VAL A 221 -13.95 9.74 -12.14
N ALA A 222 -14.93 9.68 -13.04
CA ALA A 222 -16.26 9.17 -12.72
C ALA A 222 -16.23 7.71 -12.26
N PHE A 223 -15.42 6.88 -12.92
CA PHE A 223 -15.20 5.48 -12.53
C PHE A 223 -14.71 5.34 -11.09
N VAL A 224 -13.65 6.08 -10.71
CA VAL A 224 -13.11 6.03 -9.34
C VAL A 224 -14.13 6.49 -8.32
N ARG A 225 -14.82 7.61 -8.57
CA ARG A 225 -15.84 8.14 -7.65
C ARG A 225 -17.02 7.20 -7.47
N MET A 226 -17.43 6.53 -8.54
CA MET A 226 -18.48 5.50 -8.49
C MET A 226 -18.05 4.33 -7.60
N LEU A 227 -16.83 3.80 -7.77
CA LEU A 227 -16.32 2.72 -6.91
C LEU A 227 -16.19 3.15 -5.44
N ALA A 228 -15.67 4.36 -5.20
CA ALA A 228 -15.53 4.91 -3.85
C ALA A 228 -16.89 5.03 -3.15
N ALA A 229 -17.89 5.59 -3.84
CA ALA A 229 -19.25 5.70 -3.30
C ALA A 229 -19.86 4.32 -3.00
N ARG A 230 -19.67 3.35 -3.90
CA ARG A 230 -20.19 1.99 -3.72
C ARG A 230 -19.56 1.28 -2.51
N LEU A 231 -18.29 1.54 -2.23
CA LEU A 231 -17.58 0.96 -1.08
C LEU A 231 -17.92 1.64 0.24
N ALA A 232 -18.18 2.95 0.23
CA ALA A 232 -18.59 3.66 1.43
C ALA A 232 -19.86 3.04 2.05
N ASP A 233 -20.82 2.65 1.21
CA ASP A 233 -22.03 1.93 1.64
C ASP A 233 -21.75 0.52 2.19
N ALA A 234 -20.61 -0.07 1.85
CA ALA A 234 -20.23 -1.44 2.20
C ALA A 234 -19.14 -1.53 3.29
N GLY A 235 -18.66 -0.41 3.84
CA GLY A 235 -17.53 -0.42 4.79
C GLY A 235 -16.24 -0.95 4.15
N GLY A 236 -15.94 -0.44 2.95
CA GLY A 236 -14.81 -0.86 2.14
C GLY A 236 -13.75 0.21 1.89
N VAL A 237 -12.51 -0.24 1.72
CA VAL A 237 -11.39 0.61 1.29
C VAL A 237 -11.05 0.37 -0.17
N LEU A 238 -10.94 1.45 -0.95
CA LEU A 238 -10.47 1.43 -2.33
C LEU A 238 -8.97 1.67 -2.37
N GLN A 239 -8.21 0.76 -2.96
CA GLN A 239 -6.78 0.92 -3.23
C GLN A 239 -6.57 1.17 -4.71
N LEU A 240 -6.11 2.37 -5.05
CA LEU A 240 -5.75 2.76 -6.40
C LEU A 240 -4.24 2.65 -6.57
N TYR A 241 -3.77 1.67 -7.32
CA TYR A 241 -2.34 1.53 -7.62
C TYR A 241 -2.00 2.36 -8.85
N VAL A 242 -1.11 3.33 -8.64
CA VAL A 242 -0.80 4.36 -9.62
C VAL A 242 0.69 4.34 -9.91
N ASP A 243 1.00 4.27 -11.20
CA ASP A 243 2.28 4.69 -11.74
C ASP A 243 2.09 6.06 -12.38
N ALA A 244 2.42 7.12 -11.64
CA ALA A 244 2.21 8.50 -12.08
C ALA A 244 3.09 8.88 -13.28
N ASP A 245 4.19 8.17 -13.49
CA ASP A 245 5.13 8.42 -14.58
C ASP A 245 4.79 7.61 -15.85
N ALA A 246 3.86 6.64 -15.76
CA ALA A 246 3.47 5.80 -16.88
C ALA A 246 2.67 6.55 -17.98
N ASP A 247 1.84 7.53 -17.61
CA ASP A 247 1.03 8.31 -18.55
C ASP A 247 0.76 9.74 -18.04
N ARG A 248 0.97 10.74 -18.89
CA ARG A 248 0.74 12.17 -18.56
C ARG A 248 -0.70 12.47 -18.12
N ASN A 249 -1.68 11.70 -18.59
CA ASN A 249 -3.10 11.88 -18.26
C ASN A 249 -3.40 11.35 -16.85
N VAL A 250 -2.59 10.41 -16.33
CA VAL A 250 -2.75 9.87 -14.97
C VAL A 250 -2.60 10.99 -13.94
N ALA A 251 -1.56 11.81 -14.05
CA ALA A 251 -1.38 12.97 -13.18
C ALA A 251 -2.57 13.96 -13.27
N THR A 252 -3.15 14.14 -14.46
CA THR A 252 -4.32 15.00 -14.65
C THR A 252 -5.55 14.44 -13.94
N VAL A 253 -5.83 13.15 -14.11
CA VAL A 253 -6.95 12.47 -13.42
C VAL A 253 -6.77 12.53 -11.90
N LEU A 254 -5.54 12.30 -11.41
CA LEU A 254 -5.23 12.38 -9.98
C LEU A 254 -5.50 13.77 -9.40
N ASN A 255 -5.18 14.84 -10.12
CA ASN A 255 -5.51 16.21 -9.67
C ASN A 255 -7.02 16.42 -9.48
N PHE A 256 -7.87 15.80 -10.32
CA PHE A 256 -9.32 15.85 -10.16
C PHE A 256 -9.86 14.92 -9.06
N LEU A 257 -9.05 13.95 -8.65
CA LEU A 257 -9.36 13.01 -7.56
C LEU A 257 -8.76 13.44 -6.22
N ASP A 258 -8.06 14.57 -6.12
CA ASP A 258 -7.37 15.00 -4.90
C ASP A 258 -8.33 15.08 -3.69
N GLU A 259 -9.53 15.63 -3.88
CA GLU A 259 -10.57 15.68 -2.85
C GLU A 259 -11.24 14.31 -2.57
N THR A 260 -11.01 13.32 -3.42
CA THR A 260 -11.51 11.94 -3.28
C THR A 260 -10.49 11.02 -2.61
N ILE A 261 -9.20 11.35 -2.66
CA ILE A 261 -8.12 10.53 -2.10
C ILE A 261 -7.90 10.91 -0.63
N ASP A 262 -8.25 10.01 0.28
CA ASP A 262 -8.12 10.22 1.72
C ASP A 262 -6.68 10.00 2.21
N LEU A 263 -5.92 9.15 1.52
CA LEU A 263 -4.56 8.80 1.90
C LEU A 263 -3.69 8.48 0.67
N THR A 264 -2.51 9.10 0.61
CA THR A 264 -1.46 8.70 -0.34
C THR A 264 -0.36 7.93 0.39
N VAL A 265 -0.01 6.77 -0.14
CA VAL A 265 1.03 5.88 0.38
C VAL A 265 2.05 5.59 -0.72
N ALA A 266 3.32 5.86 -0.45
CA ALA A 266 4.41 5.41 -1.29
C ALA A 266 4.95 4.07 -0.78
N VAL A 267 5.38 3.23 -1.71
CA VAL A 267 6.15 2.02 -1.41
C VAL A 267 7.64 2.36 -1.53
N ASP A 268 8.43 1.95 -0.54
CA ASP A 268 9.86 2.25 -0.46
C ASP A 268 10.58 1.05 0.18
N ASP A 269 11.25 0.23 -0.63
CA ASP A 269 12.00 -0.97 -0.19
C ASP A 269 11.18 -1.91 0.72
N GLY A 270 9.94 -2.22 0.31
CA GLY A 270 9.03 -3.09 1.06
C GLY A 270 8.40 -2.45 2.31
N ARG A 271 8.64 -1.15 2.55
CA ARG A 271 7.96 -0.33 3.56
C ARG A 271 6.88 0.52 2.89
N PHE A 272 5.93 0.96 3.69
CA PHE A 272 4.88 1.87 3.24
C PHE A 272 4.97 3.16 4.01
N VAL A 273 4.98 4.28 3.29
CA VAL A 273 5.14 5.60 3.92
C VAL A 273 4.09 6.57 3.41
N ARG A 274 3.46 7.27 4.35
CA ARG A 274 2.76 8.53 4.06
C ARG A 274 3.77 9.65 4.21
N ARG A 275 3.96 10.43 3.14
CA ARG A 275 4.79 11.66 3.19
C ARG A 275 3.92 12.87 3.59
N PRO A 276 4.50 13.92 4.19
CA PRO A 276 3.79 15.14 4.57
C PRO A 276 3.13 15.85 3.39
#